data_AF-A0A3D3S487-F1
#
_entry.id   AF-A0A3D3S487-F1
#
_cell.length_a   1.000
_cell.length_b   1.000
_cell.length_c   1.000
_cell.angle_alpha   90.00
_cell.angle_beta   90.00
_cell.angle_gamma   90.00
#
_symmetry.space_group_name_H-M   'P 1'
#
loop_
_entity.id
_entity.type
_entity.pdbx_description
1 polymer ?
#
loop_
_entity_poly.entity_id
_entity_poly.type
_entity_poly.pdbx_seq_one_letter_code
_entity_poly.pdbx_strand_id
1 'polypeptide(L)'
;MLSADELLAGGALTHEVEVPPQLLGPTAPPDGRVRLRPLTVRDLTLIARAAKDNDQLLSALMVQAALEEPALTLAQVNALPVGVLEHLLQAVNGISGITLEEESLQAAAADPLVRAAHLLSAEFGWTPDHVAGLTLGQMLVHLELIRERREG
;
A
#
# COMPACT_ATOMS: atom_id res chain seq x y z
N MET A 1 -26.97 11.60 12.56
CA MET A 1 -26.67 11.06 11.22
C MET A 1 -25.96 12.15 10.44
N LEU A 2 -25.02 11.80 9.56
CA LEU A 2 -24.32 12.76 8.71
C LEU A 2 -25.23 13.22 7.56
N SER A 3 -25.11 14.49 7.20
CA SER A 3 -25.72 15.10 6.01
C SER A 3 -24.88 14.85 4.75
N ALA A 4 -25.47 15.10 3.58
CA ALA A 4 -24.75 15.01 2.31
C ALA A 4 -23.56 15.97 2.25
N ASP A 5 -23.73 17.21 2.72
CA ASP A 5 -22.66 18.21 2.74
C ASP A 5 -21.52 17.80 3.67
N GLU A 6 -21.82 17.23 4.84
CA GLU A 6 -20.80 16.71 5.76
C GLU A 6 -20.03 15.52 5.17
N LEU A 7 -20.67 14.68 4.37
CA LEU A 7 -19.99 13.58 3.67
C LEU A 7 -19.09 14.08 2.52
N LEU A 8 -19.53 15.10 1.79
CA LEU A 8 -18.78 15.66 0.65
C LEU A 8 -17.64 16.59 1.09
N ALA A 9 -17.73 17.20 2.27
CA ALA A 9 -16.70 18.09 2.81
C ALA A 9 -15.32 17.43 2.94
N GLY A 10 -15.28 16.10 3.15
CA GLY A 10 -14.03 15.34 3.24
C GLY A 10 -13.14 15.43 2.00
N GLY A 11 -13.73 15.60 0.81
CA GLY A 11 -12.97 15.71 -0.45
C GLY A 11 -12.23 17.04 -0.65
N ALA A 12 -12.53 18.06 0.18
CA ALA A 12 -11.90 19.38 0.13
C ALA A 12 -10.93 19.62 1.29
N LEU A 13 -10.60 18.59 2.06
CA LEU A 13 -9.61 18.68 3.13
C LEU A 13 -8.21 18.79 2.52
N THR A 14 -7.36 19.62 3.14
CA THR A 14 -5.95 19.73 2.79
C THR A 14 -5.12 19.19 3.95
N HIS A 15 -4.16 18.32 3.63
CA HIS A 15 -3.25 17.68 4.56
C HIS A 15 -1.81 18.11 4.27
N GLU A 16 -1.10 18.60 5.29
CA GLU A 16 0.34 18.81 5.19
C GLU A 16 1.07 17.51 5.48
N VAL A 17 1.94 17.09 4.56
CA VAL A 17 2.73 15.87 4.67
C VAL A 17 4.20 16.24 4.65
N GLU A 18 4.91 15.83 5.69
CA GLU A 18 6.36 15.94 5.77
C GLU A 18 7.02 14.90 4.86
N VAL A 19 8.00 15.33 4.07
CA VAL A 19 8.78 14.44 3.22
C VAL A 19 10.11 14.15 3.91
N PRO A 20 10.47 12.87 4.13
CA PRO A 20 11.70 12.52 4.81
C PRO A 20 12.93 13.20 4.19
N PRO A 21 13.81 13.80 5.00
CA PRO A 21 14.95 14.56 4.50
C PRO A 21 15.98 13.69 3.78
N GLN A 22 15.94 12.35 3.93
CA GLN A 22 16.80 11.43 3.17
C GLN A 22 16.32 11.25 1.72
N LEU A 23 15.04 11.53 1.45
CA LEU A 23 14.45 11.50 0.12
C LEU A 23 14.57 12.85 -0.58
N LEU A 24 14.63 13.93 0.19
CA LEU A 24 14.87 15.27 -0.28
C LEU A 24 16.39 15.49 -0.43
N GLY A 25 16.87 15.82 -1.63
CA GLY A 25 18.31 16.04 -1.86
C GLY A 25 18.93 17.09 -0.92
N PRO A 26 20.27 17.22 -0.89
CA PRO A 26 21.00 18.02 0.11
C PRO A 26 20.67 19.52 0.10
N THR A 27 20.00 20.01 -0.94
CA THR A 27 19.58 21.40 -1.10
C THR A 27 18.18 21.69 -0.56
N ALA A 28 17.44 20.66 -0.15
CA ALA A 28 16.08 20.82 0.35
C ALA A 28 16.07 21.26 1.81
N PRO A 29 15.04 22.02 2.23
CA PRO A 29 14.85 22.35 3.63
C PRO A 29 14.62 21.05 4.45
N PRO A 30 15.16 20.99 5.68
CA PRO A 30 15.05 19.81 6.54
C PRO A 30 13.61 19.50 6.97
N ASP A 31 12.71 20.48 6.85
CA ASP A 31 11.27 20.42 7.12
C ASP A 31 10.43 20.52 5.84
N GLY A 32 10.92 19.94 4.73
CA GLY A 32 10.21 19.95 3.45
C GLY A 32 8.81 19.33 3.56
N ARG A 33 7.79 20.15 3.30
CA ARG A 33 6.37 19.74 3.34
C ARG A 33 5.70 19.91 1.99
N VAL A 34 4.69 19.08 1.75
CA VAL A 34 3.76 19.21 0.64
C VAL A 34 2.33 19.26 1.16
N ARG A 35 1.43 19.87 0.38
CA ARG A 35 -0.01 19.85 0.62
C ARG A 35 -0.69 18.87 -0.32
N LEU A 36 -1.44 17.96 0.28
CA LEU A 36 -2.23 16.96 -0.43
C LEU A 36 -3.70 17.13 -0.11
N ARG A 37 -4.56 16.84 -1.09
CA ARG A 37 -5.99 16.63 -0.87
C ARG A 37 -6.36 15.15 -1.05
N PRO A 38 -7.39 14.63 -0.37
CA PRO A 38 -7.92 13.32 -0.64
C PRO A 38 -8.42 13.19 -2.09
N LEU A 39 -8.23 12.01 -2.67
CA LEU A 39 -8.80 11.66 -3.97
C LEU A 39 -10.29 11.39 -3.82
N THR A 40 -11.08 11.98 -4.71
CA THR A 40 -12.51 11.69 -4.80
C THR A 40 -12.75 10.45 -5.67
N VAL A 41 -13.95 9.86 -5.56
CA VAL A 41 -14.39 8.76 -6.46
C VAL A 41 -14.32 9.19 -7.94
N ARG A 42 -14.58 10.47 -8.22
CA ARG A 42 -14.45 11.04 -9.56
C ARG A 42 -13.00 11.03 -10.04
N ASP A 43 -12.07 11.45 -9.18
CA ASP A 43 -10.64 11.46 -9.51
C ASP A 43 -10.18 10.05 -9.89
N LEU A 44 -10.46 9.06 -9.02
CA LEU A 44 -10.09 7.66 -9.25
C LEU A 44 -10.64 7.10 -10.57
N THR A 45 -11.90 7.41 -10.89
CA THR A 45 -12.52 6.95 -12.14
C THR A 45 -11.82 7.54 -13.37
N LEU A 46 -11.45 8.82 -13.32
CA LEU A 46 -10.76 9.48 -14.42
C LEU A 46 -9.32 8.98 -14.57
N ILE A 47 -8.62 8.81 -13.46
CA ILE A 47 -7.25 8.31 -13.41
C ILE A 47 -7.17 6.87 -13.94
N ALA A 48 -8.04 5.97 -13.47
CA ALA A 48 -8.09 4.59 -13.95
C ALA A 48 -8.31 4.49 -15.47
N ARG A 49 -9.23 5.32 -16.01
CA ARG A 49 -9.47 5.40 -17.46
C ARG A 49 -8.26 5.95 -18.23
N ALA A 50 -7.57 6.92 -17.68
CA ALA A 50 -6.38 7.51 -18.31
C ALA A 50 -5.18 6.55 -18.29
N ALA A 51 -5.04 5.76 -17.22
CA ALA A 51 -3.94 4.83 -17.04
C ALA A 51 -3.99 3.63 -18.00
N LYS A 52 -5.17 3.21 -18.46
CA LYS A 52 -5.34 2.05 -19.38
C LYS A 52 -4.56 0.80 -18.91
N ASP A 53 -4.74 0.44 -17.65
CA ASP A 53 -4.08 -0.72 -17.01
C ASP A 53 -2.54 -0.60 -16.84
N ASN A 54 -1.98 0.61 -16.97
CA ASN A 54 -0.58 0.88 -16.63
C ASN A 54 -0.47 1.36 -15.17
N ASP A 55 -0.05 0.47 -14.28
CA ASP A 55 0.05 0.72 -12.84
C ASP A 55 1.03 1.85 -12.48
N GLN A 56 2.12 1.98 -13.24
CA GLN A 56 3.09 3.07 -13.04
C GLN A 56 2.47 4.43 -13.39
N LEU A 57 1.73 4.50 -14.50
CA LEU A 57 1.00 5.70 -14.91
C LEU A 57 -0.15 6.02 -13.95
N LEU A 58 -0.85 5.00 -13.46
CA LEU A 58 -1.89 5.14 -12.43
C LEU A 58 -1.34 5.85 -11.19
N SER A 59 -0.23 5.34 -10.66
CA SER A 59 0.45 5.87 -9.47
C SER A 59 0.88 7.33 -9.67
N ALA A 60 1.50 7.65 -10.81
CA ALA A 60 1.91 9.01 -11.13
C ALA A 60 0.71 9.98 -11.25
N LEU A 61 -0.39 9.53 -11.86
CA LEU A 61 -1.62 10.33 -11.98
C LEU A 61 -2.32 10.54 -10.64
N MET A 62 -2.30 9.55 -9.74
CA MET A 62 -2.83 9.68 -8.37
C MET A 62 -2.08 10.76 -7.58
N VAL A 63 -0.75 10.70 -7.58
CA VAL A 63 0.08 11.70 -6.91
C VAL A 63 -0.13 13.09 -7.53
N GLN A 64 -0.16 13.19 -8.86
CA GLN A 64 -0.41 14.46 -9.55
C GLN A 64 -1.77 15.08 -9.18
N ALA A 65 -2.83 14.26 -9.11
CA ALA A 65 -4.18 14.75 -8.85
C ALA A 65 -4.39 15.19 -7.39
N ALA A 66 -3.66 14.57 -6.46
CA ALA A 66 -3.75 14.85 -5.04
C ALA A 66 -2.82 15.98 -4.56
N LEU A 67 -1.71 16.24 -5.25
CA LEU A 67 -0.72 17.25 -4.86
C LEU A 67 -1.19 18.68 -5.19
N GLU A 68 -1.55 19.45 -4.15
CA GLU A 68 -1.98 20.85 -4.29
C GLU A 68 -0.79 21.81 -4.31
N GLU A 69 0.15 21.64 -3.38
CA GLU A 69 1.35 22.48 -3.27
C GLU A 69 2.59 21.61 -2.96
N PRO A 70 3.66 21.67 -3.77
CA PRO A 70 3.79 22.40 -5.03
C PRO A 70 2.98 21.73 -6.16
N ALA A 71 2.30 22.51 -6.98
CA ALA A 71 1.60 21.97 -8.15
C ALA A 71 2.61 21.42 -9.18
N LEU A 72 2.59 20.10 -9.41
CA LEU A 72 3.47 19.42 -10.36
C LEU A 72 2.72 18.99 -11.62
N THR A 73 3.41 19.09 -12.76
CA THR A 73 2.99 18.45 -14.00
C THR A 73 3.26 16.94 -13.95
N LEU A 74 2.55 16.14 -14.74
CA LEU A 74 2.81 14.71 -14.85
C LEU A 74 4.25 14.38 -15.25
N ALA A 75 4.89 15.21 -16.09
CA ALA A 75 6.28 15.04 -16.45
C ALA A 75 7.22 15.25 -15.25
N GLN A 76 6.92 16.23 -14.39
CA GLN A 76 7.69 16.45 -13.16
C GLN A 76 7.46 15.34 -12.13
N VAL A 77 6.24 14.83 -12.01
CA VAL A 77 5.95 13.67 -11.14
C VAL A 77 6.74 12.45 -11.58
N ASN A 78 6.81 12.17 -12.89
CA ASN A 78 7.62 11.08 -13.44
C ASN A 78 9.13 11.29 -13.28
N ALA A 79 9.58 12.52 -13.03
CA ALA A 79 10.98 12.84 -12.78
C ALA A 79 11.34 12.80 -11.28
N LEU A 80 10.38 12.56 -10.38
CA LEU A 80 10.65 12.42 -8.95
C LEU A 80 11.53 11.19 -8.69
N PRO A 81 12.41 11.25 -7.67
CA PRO A 81 13.05 10.04 -7.16
C PRO A 81 11.99 9.01 -6.78
N VAL A 82 12.21 7.74 -7.10
CA VAL A 82 11.25 6.66 -6.84
C VAL A 82 10.77 6.65 -5.39
N GLY A 83 11.68 6.82 -4.42
CA GLY A 83 11.31 6.87 -3.00
C GLY A 83 10.40 8.06 -2.63
N VAL A 84 10.52 9.20 -3.31
CA VAL A 84 9.60 10.33 -3.13
C VAL A 84 8.22 10.00 -3.69
N LEU A 85 8.16 9.40 -4.88
CA LEU A 85 6.89 9.00 -5.48
C LEU A 85 6.15 7.99 -4.58
N GLU A 86 6.85 6.97 -4.08
CA GLU A 86 6.31 5.96 -3.17
C GLU A 86 5.79 6.58 -1.86
N HIS A 87 6.58 7.45 -1.22
CA HIS A 87 6.18 8.16 0.00
C HIS A 87 4.91 9.00 -0.22
N LEU A 88 4.86 9.74 -1.32
CA LEU A 88 3.67 10.55 -1.66
C LEU A 88 2.47 9.67 -1.97
N LEU A 89 2.65 8.58 -2.72
CA LEU A 89 1.56 7.65 -3.03
C LEU A 89 0.98 7.02 -1.77
N GLN A 90 1.82 6.59 -0.83
CA GLN A 90 1.40 6.07 0.48
C GLN A 90 0.59 7.12 1.25
N ALA A 91 1.07 8.37 1.29
CA ALA A 91 0.35 9.46 1.94
C ALA A 91 -1.00 9.73 1.27
N VAL A 92 -1.05 9.79 -0.06
CA VAL A 92 -2.29 9.94 -0.85
C VAL A 92 -3.28 8.83 -0.55
N ASN A 93 -2.81 7.58 -0.51
CA ASN A 93 -3.63 6.42 -0.18
C ASN A 93 -4.19 6.50 1.24
N GLY A 94 -3.35 6.85 2.22
CA GLY A 94 -3.76 7.04 3.62
C GLY A 94 -4.82 8.13 3.79
N ILE A 95 -4.63 9.33 3.22
CA ILE A 95 -5.61 10.44 3.36
C ILE A 95 -6.89 10.20 2.56
N SER A 96 -6.82 9.41 1.48
CA SER A 96 -7.98 9.07 0.64
C SER A 96 -8.76 7.87 1.17
N GLY A 97 -8.29 7.22 2.25
CA GLY A 97 -8.88 6.00 2.77
C GLY A 97 -8.75 4.80 1.81
N ILE A 98 -7.79 4.86 0.88
CA ILE A 98 -7.45 3.78 -0.03
C ILE A 98 -6.38 2.96 0.69
N THR A 99 -6.80 2.02 1.53
CA THR A 99 -5.85 1.12 2.21
C THR A 99 -5.10 0.29 1.18
N LEU A 100 -3.77 0.50 1.10
CA LEU A 100 -2.85 -0.44 0.47
C LEU A 100 -2.73 -1.69 1.34
N GLU A 101 -2.56 -2.81 0.67
CA GLU A 101 -2.59 -4.21 1.13
C GLU A 101 -1.69 -4.58 2.34
N GLU A 102 -0.94 -3.67 2.97
CA GLU A 102 -0.12 -3.99 4.16
C GLU A 102 -0.97 -4.42 5.37
N GLU A 103 -2.14 -3.81 5.57
CA GLU A 103 -3.11 -4.28 6.56
C GLU A 103 -3.68 -5.66 6.18
N SER A 104 -3.80 -5.94 4.88
CA SER A 104 -4.21 -7.26 4.38
C SER A 104 -3.11 -8.31 4.51
N LEU A 105 -1.83 -7.92 4.40
CA LEU A 105 -0.68 -8.80 4.57
C LEU A 105 -0.44 -9.11 6.04
N GLN A 106 -0.58 -8.14 6.94
CA GLN A 106 -0.53 -8.37 8.39
C GLN A 106 -1.75 -9.17 8.87
N ALA A 107 -2.94 -8.93 8.32
CA ALA A 107 -4.13 -9.75 8.57
C ALA A 107 -3.99 -11.17 8.01
N ALA A 108 -3.42 -11.33 6.81
CA ALA A 108 -3.10 -12.63 6.21
C ALA A 108 -2.01 -13.36 7.02
N ALA A 109 -0.97 -12.66 7.49
CA ALA A 109 0.04 -13.23 8.37
C ALA A 109 -0.50 -13.56 9.78
N ALA A 110 -1.60 -12.94 10.20
CA ALA A 110 -2.33 -13.31 11.41
C ALA A 110 -3.25 -14.53 11.20
N ASP A 111 -3.51 -14.95 9.95
CA ASP A 111 -4.26 -16.17 9.66
C ASP A 111 -3.43 -17.40 10.09
N PRO A 112 -3.96 -18.22 11.01
CA PRO A 112 -3.30 -19.46 11.43
C PRO A 112 -2.92 -20.39 10.27
N LEU A 113 -3.69 -20.40 9.17
CA LEU A 113 -3.44 -21.24 8.00
C LEU A 113 -2.27 -20.72 7.15
N VAL A 114 -2.14 -19.40 7.00
CA VAL A 114 -1.01 -18.80 6.27
C VAL A 114 0.29 -19.01 7.04
N ARG A 115 0.25 -18.87 8.38
CA ARG A 115 1.42 -19.19 9.22
C ARG A 115 1.79 -20.67 9.17
N ALA A 116 0.80 -21.57 9.22
CA ALA A 116 1.01 -23.00 9.03
C ALA A 116 1.67 -23.28 7.67
N ALA A 117 1.16 -22.68 6.60
CA ALA A 117 1.70 -22.86 5.26
C ALA A 117 3.17 -22.40 5.14
N HIS A 118 3.50 -21.24 5.73
CA HIS A 118 4.87 -20.74 5.80
C HIS A 118 5.80 -21.65 6.61
N LEU A 119 5.36 -22.12 7.79
CA LEU A 119 6.16 -23.03 8.63
C LEU A 119 6.46 -24.34 7.89
N LEU A 120 5.47 -24.89 7.18
CA LEU A 120 5.65 -26.11 6.39
C LEU A 120 6.60 -25.90 5.21
N SER A 121 6.49 -24.77 4.51
CA SER A 121 7.42 -24.42 3.42
C SER A 121 8.86 -24.28 3.94
N ALA A 122 9.06 -23.61 5.08
CA ALA A 122 10.38 -23.41 5.67
C ALA A 122 11.02 -24.70 6.20
N GLU A 123 10.23 -25.58 6.81
CA GLU A 123 10.74 -26.83 7.39
C GLU A 123 11.02 -27.90 6.33
N PHE A 124 10.16 -28.02 5.32
CA PHE A 124 10.23 -29.10 4.33
C PHE A 124 10.78 -28.67 2.96
N GLY A 125 11.07 -27.38 2.78
CA GLY A 125 11.53 -26.82 1.50
C GLY A 125 10.47 -26.86 0.40
N TRP A 126 9.19 -26.94 0.77
CA TRP A 126 8.08 -27.04 -0.18
C TRP A 126 7.74 -25.69 -0.81
N THR A 127 7.35 -25.73 -2.09
CA THR A 127 6.89 -24.53 -2.81
C THR A 127 5.48 -24.12 -2.37
N PRO A 128 5.09 -22.85 -2.56
CA PRO A 128 3.74 -22.39 -2.23
C PRO A 128 2.62 -23.23 -2.86
N ASP A 129 2.78 -23.65 -4.13
CA ASP A 129 1.80 -24.48 -4.83
C ASP A 129 1.63 -25.86 -4.18
N HIS A 130 2.72 -26.44 -3.66
CA HIS A 130 2.69 -27.72 -2.99
C HIS A 130 1.92 -27.62 -1.66
N VAL A 131 2.14 -26.54 -0.91
CA VAL A 131 1.44 -26.30 0.35
C VAL A 131 -0.04 -25.98 0.12
N ALA A 132 -0.36 -25.22 -0.93
CA ALA A 132 -1.75 -24.91 -1.31
C ALA A 132 -2.54 -26.16 -1.73
N GLY A 133 -1.86 -27.22 -2.18
CA GLY A 133 -2.48 -28.51 -2.50
C GLY A 133 -2.83 -29.36 -1.28
N LEU A 134 -2.43 -28.97 -0.07
CA LEU A 134 -2.71 -29.72 1.15
C LEU A 134 -4.10 -29.41 1.70
N THR A 135 -4.80 -30.46 2.10
CA THR A 135 -6.00 -30.32 2.92
C THR A 135 -5.63 -29.89 4.35
N LEU A 136 -6.59 -29.30 5.08
CA LEU A 136 -6.40 -28.94 6.49
C LEU A 136 -5.93 -30.13 7.36
N GLY A 137 -6.49 -31.32 7.14
CA GLY A 137 -6.09 -32.53 7.86
C GLY A 137 -4.63 -32.91 7.59
N GLN A 138 -4.17 -32.79 6.34
CA GLN A 138 -2.77 -33.07 5.99
C GLN A 138 -1.82 -32.03 6.58
N MET A 139 -2.19 -30.74 6.57
CA MET A 139 -1.41 -29.69 7.23
C MET A 139 -1.23 -29.98 8.73
N LEU A 140 -2.31 -30.35 9.44
CA LEU A 140 -2.24 -30.65 10.87
C LEU A 140 -1.31 -31.83 11.20
N VAL A 141 -1.34 -32.89 10.38
CA VAL A 141 -0.42 -34.04 10.54
C VAL A 141 1.04 -33.60 10.40
N HIS A 142 1.36 -32.77 9.41
CA HIS A 142 2.73 -32.31 9.22
C HIS A 142 3.20 -31.34 10.31
N LEU A 143 2.32 -30.49 10.84
CA LEU A 143 2.62 -29.63 11.97
C LEU A 143 2.88 -30.45 13.25
N GLU A 144 2.11 -31.51 13.48
CA GLU A 144 2.34 -32.41 14.63
C GLU A 144 3.68 -33.13 14.53
N LEU A 145 4.06 -33.60 13.33
CA LEU A 145 5.38 -34.20 13.08
C LEU A 145 6.56 -33.23 13.30
N ILE A 146 6.35 -31.92 13.12
CA ILE A 146 7.34 -30.90 13.48
C ILE A 146 7.42 -30.75 14.99
N ARG A 147 6.26 -30.72 15.65
CA ARG A 147 6.16 -30.57 17.11
C ARG A 147 6.84 -31.73 17.84
N GLU A 148 6.52 -32.97 17.47
CA GLU A 148 7.14 -34.17 18.05
C GLU A 148 8.67 -34.19 17.88
N ARG A 149 9.19 -33.72 16.74
CA ARG A 149 10.63 -33.63 16.49
C ARG A 149 11.35 -32.54 17.28
N ARG A 150 10.64 -31.52 17.75
CA ARG A 150 11.20 -30.47 18.61
C ARG A 150 11.10 -30.80 20.10
N GLU A 151 10.19 -31.70 20.47
CA GLU A 151 9.95 -32.14 21.84
C GLU A 151 10.75 -33.41 22.22
N GLY A 152 11.36 -34.12 21.26
CA GLY A 152 12.25 -35.27 21.47
C GLY A 152 13.73 -34.95 21.30
#